data_AF-A0AA97E1H1-F1
#
_entry.id   AF-A0AA97E1H1-F1
#
_cell.length_a   1.000
_cell.length_b   1.000
_cell.length_c   1.000
_cell.angle_alpha   90.00
_cell.angle_beta   90.00
_cell.angle_gamma   90.00
#
_symmetry.space_group_name_H-M   'P 1'
#
loop_
_entity.id
_entity.type
_entity.pdbx_description
1 polymer ?
#
loop_
_entity_poly.entity_id
_entity_poly.type
_entity_poly.pdbx_seq_one_letter_code
_entity_poly.pdbx_strand_id
1 'polypeptide(L)'
;MNSRLFVAKLFIMLLTVSLVGCAASSNREGIELSGELSVEVTDDVAYLSGVLDSDLVDRLSDLIMENPNVTDLVLVDIRGSFDQQATMEGARLIRRFGLNTQIASTGFVLSGGVDLFLGGVERAIGAGAGVGVHAWSDGTKIKAANLDPMDPVHAAYVNFYLEMGVPERFYWFSLEAAPEDRVYFLSPEEMYDYQLVTQ
;
A
#
# COMPACT_ATOMS: atom_id res chain seq x y z
N MET A 1 -90.28 18.27 7.75
CA MET A 1 -90.08 18.90 6.44
C MET A 1 -88.57 19.11 6.27
N ASN A 2 -88.01 18.61 5.17
CA ASN A 2 -86.60 18.29 4.91
C ASN A 2 -85.54 19.32 5.33
N SER A 3 -84.42 18.85 5.89
CA SER A 3 -83.02 19.22 5.54
C SER A 3 -82.06 18.68 6.60
N ARG A 4 -80.83 18.22 6.35
CA ARG A 4 -80.03 17.93 5.15
C ARG A 4 -78.90 17.02 5.67
N LEU A 5 -78.61 15.94 4.95
CA LEU A 5 -77.42 15.10 5.16
C LEU A 5 -76.15 15.95 5.00
N PHE A 6 -75.19 15.80 5.91
CA PHE A 6 -73.79 16.11 5.63
C PHE A 6 -72.93 14.88 5.96
N VAL A 7 -72.30 14.38 4.90
CA VAL A 7 -71.41 13.22 4.89
C VAL A 7 -70.02 13.69 5.33
N ALA A 8 -69.51 13.16 6.43
CA ALA A 8 -68.08 13.27 6.74
C ALA A 8 -67.38 11.99 6.27
N LYS A 9 -66.64 12.11 5.16
CA LYS A 9 -65.80 11.04 4.61
C LYS A 9 -64.64 10.77 5.57
N LEU A 10 -64.59 9.55 6.09
CA LEU A 10 -63.48 9.02 6.88
C LEU A 10 -62.29 8.77 5.93
N PHE A 11 -61.26 9.62 6.01
CA PHE A 11 -60.00 9.44 5.30
C PHE A 11 -59.11 8.48 6.10
N ILE A 12 -58.96 7.24 5.64
CA ILE A 12 -57.87 6.35 6.04
C ILE A 12 -57.10 6.06 4.76
N MET A 13 -55.97 6.74 4.57
CA MET A 13 -55.03 6.42 3.50
C MET A 13 -53.68 6.12 4.13
N LEU A 14 -53.23 4.88 3.91
CA LEU A 14 -52.02 4.25 4.42
C LEU A 14 -50.79 5.15 4.27
N LEU A 15 -50.04 5.30 5.36
CA LEU A 15 -48.68 5.83 5.34
C LEU A 15 -47.77 4.76 4.70
N THR A 16 -47.48 4.89 3.41
CA THR A 16 -46.41 4.12 2.77
C THR A 16 -45.08 4.75 3.16
N VAL A 17 -44.40 4.15 4.13
CA VAL A 17 -43.00 4.46 4.42
C VAL A 17 -42.16 3.87 3.29
N SER A 18 -41.84 4.68 2.28
CA SER A 18 -40.82 4.34 1.31
C SER A 18 -39.46 4.52 1.96
N LEU A 19 -38.85 3.40 2.38
CA LEU A 19 -37.41 3.33 2.65
C LEU A 19 -36.68 3.58 1.32
N VAL A 20 -36.27 4.82 1.10
CA VAL A 20 -35.24 5.14 0.11
C VAL A 20 -33.94 4.61 0.69
N GLY A 21 -33.59 3.38 0.35
CA GLY A 21 -32.25 2.86 0.56
C GLY A 21 -31.30 3.65 -0.33
N CYS A 22 -30.47 4.50 0.26
CA CYS A 22 -29.26 4.99 -0.42
C CYS A 22 -28.36 3.78 -0.67
N ALA A 23 -28.48 3.19 -1.85
CA ALA A 23 -27.40 2.40 -2.40
C ALA A 23 -26.26 3.39 -2.68
N ALA A 24 -25.35 3.55 -1.72
CA ALA A 24 -24.07 4.16 -1.99
C ALA A 24 -23.38 3.28 -3.03
N SER A 25 -23.43 3.69 -4.29
CA SER A 25 -22.53 3.18 -5.31
C SER A 25 -21.12 3.48 -4.79
N SER A 26 -20.43 2.46 -4.28
CA SER A 26 -18.99 2.55 -4.08
C SER A 26 -18.37 2.59 -5.48
N ASN A 27 -18.35 3.78 -6.07
CA ASN A 27 -17.36 4.10 -7.08
C ASN A 27 -16.02 3.93 -6.36
N ARG A 28 -15.40 2.78 -6.55
CA ARG A 28 -14.02 2.57 -6.12
C ARG A 28 -13.19 3.40 -7.08
N GLU A 29 -12.90 4.62 -6.64
CA GLU A 29 -11.89 5.46 -7.26
C GLU A 29 -10.60 4.64 -7.36
N GLY A 30 -9.98 4.63 -8.54
CA GLY A 30 -8.61 4.13 -8.67
C GLY A 30 -7.72 4.91 -7.70
N ILE A 31 -6.69 4.25 -7.16
CA ILE A 31 -5.76 4.89 -6.22
C ILE A 31 -5.06 6.02 -6.97
N GLU A 32 -5.49 7.26 -6.76
CA GLU A 32 -4.80 8.44 -7.28
C GLU A 32 -3.54 8.64 -6.44
N LEU A 33 -2.43 8.10 -6.92
CA LEU A 33 -1.10 8.35 -6.35
C LEU A 33 -0.80 9.84 -6.50
N SER A 34 -0.97 10.58 -5.42
CA SER A 34 -0.66 12.00 -5.33
C SER A 34 0.09 12.25 -4.04
N GLY A 35 1.09 13.13 -4.10
CA GLY A 35 1.90 13.51 -2.95
C GLY A 35 3.38 13.18 -3.14
N GLU A 36 4.22 14.17 -2.82
CA GLU A 36 5.67 14.03 -2.70
C GLU A 36 6.01 13.22 -1.45
N LEU A 37 7.15 12.51 -1.48
CA LEU A 37 7.68 11.87 -0.27
C LEU A 37 8.02 12.93 0.80
N SER A 38 7.29 12.88 1.90
CA SER A 38 7.52 13.68 3.10
C SER A 38 8.32 12.89 4.13
N VAL A 39 9.26 13.57 4.77
CA VAL A 39 10.13 13.03 5.82
C VAL A 39 10.09 13.96 7.03
N GLU A 40 9.77 13.40 8.20
CA GLU A 40 9.87 14.07 9.50
C GLU A 40 10.83 13.30 10.38
N VAL A 41 11.81 13.98 10.98
CA VAL A 41 12.80 13.34 11.86
C VAL A 41 12.55 13.75 13.31
N THR A 42 12.45 12.78 14.20
CA THR A 42 12.41 12.98 15.65
C THR A 42 13.42 12.04 16.29
N ASP A 43 14.41 12.61 16.96
CA ASP A 43 15.51 11.88 17.59
C ASP A 43 16.27 10.97 16.59
N ASP A 44 16.19 9.66 16.77
CA ASP A 44 16.81 8.62 15.95
C ASP A 44 15.82 7.96 14.95
N VAL A 45 14.62 8.53 14.80
CA VAL A 45 13.57 7.98 13.96
C VAL A 45 13.19 8.97 12.85
N ALA A 46 13.14 8.47 11.61
CA ALA A 46 12.57 9.21 10.48
C ALA A 46 11.22 8.60 10.07
N TYR A 47 10.20 9.44 9.95
CA TYR A 47 8.85 9.08 9.57
C TYR A 47 8.62 9.46 8.11
N LEU A 48 8.29 8.47 7.27
CA LEU A 48 8.13 8.62 5.84
C LEU A 48 6.66 8.45 5.45
N SER A 49 6.14 9.34 4.60
CA SER A 49 4.80 9.23 4.00
C SER A 49 4.77 9.83 2.59
N GLY A 50 3.90 9.32 1.73
CA GLY A 50 3.72 9.79 0.35
C GLY A 50 3.95 8.71 -0.70
N VAL A 51 4.43 9.13 -1.86
CA VAL A 51 4.72 8.26 -3.02
C VAL A 51 6.22 8.26 -3.30
N LEU A 52 6.73 7.11 -3.73
CA LEU A 52 8.13 6.94 -4.10
C LEU A 52 8.33 7.29 -5.58
N ASP A 53 9.29 8.15 -5.88
CA ASP A 53 9.59 8.58 -7.25
C ASP A 53 11.11 8.43 -7.53
N SER A 54 11.52 8.84 -8.72
CA SER A 54 12.89 8.80 -9.23
C SER A 54 13.93 9.51 -8.37
N ASP A 55 13.51 10.46 -7.52
CA ASP A 55 14.40 11.18 -6.58
C ASP A 55 14.57 10.48 -5.22
N LEU A 56 13.95 9.31 -5.01
CA LEU A 56 13.97 8.59 -3.73
C LEU A 56 15.39 8.34 -3.21
N VAL A 57 16.30 7.91 -4.07
CA VAL A 57 17.68 7.55 -3.67
C VAL A 57 18.43 8.78 -3.18
N ASP A 58 18.25 9.92 -3.83
CA ASP A 58 18.84 11.19 -3.42
C ASP A 58 18.24 11.66 -2.10
N ARG A 59 16.90 11.62 -1.94
CA ARG A 59 16.23 11.97 -0.69
C ARG A 59 16.67 11.12 0.50
N LEU A 60 16.80 9.81 0.33
CA LEU A 60 17.28 8.92 1.38
C LEU A 60 18.75 9.19 1.71
N SER A 61 19.57 9.50 0.70
CA SER A 61 20.97 9.86 0.91
C SER A 61 21.10 11.15 1.71
N ASP A 62 20.31 12.18 1.36
CA ASP A 62 20.27 13.45 2.07
C ASP A 62 19.77 13.26 3.51
N LEU A 63 18.68 12.51 3.72
CA LEU A 63 18.18 12.15 5.05
C LEU A 63 19.28 11.55 5.94
N ILE A 64 20.02 10.56 5.43
CA ILE A 64 21.08 9.86 6.17
C ILE A 64 22.26 10.79 6.45
N MET A 65 22.65 11.62 5.49
CA MET A 65 23.75 12.57 5.65
C MET A 65 23.44 13.67 6.67
N GLU A 66 22.22 14.20 6.64
CA GLU A 66 21.76 15.28 7.51
C GLU A 66 21.42 14.79 8.93
N ASN A 67 21.04 13.51 9.06
CA ASN A 67 20.58 12.92 10.31
C ASN A 67 21.34 11.63 10.65
N PRO A 68 22.65 11.71 10.94
CA PRO A 68 23.52 10.53 11.09
C PRO A 68 23.20 9.64 12.30
N ASN A 69 22.31 10.08 13.20
CA ASN A 69 21.85 9.30 14.34
C ASN A 69 20.58 8.51 14.05
N VAL A 70 19.95 8.70 12.88
CA VAL A 70 18.75 7.94 12.51
C VAL A 70 19.11 6.48 12.34
N THR A 71 18.39 5.61 13.05
CA THR A 71 18.51 4.16 12.98
C THR A 71 17.25 3.51 12.42
N ASP A 72 16.10 4.16 12.57
CA ASP A 72 14.79 3.58 12.26
C ASP A 72 14.02 4.44 11.26
N LEU A 73 13.50 3.79 10.21
CA LEU A 73 12.60 4.38 9.24
C LEU A 73 11.18 3.87 9.48
N VAL A 74 10.31 4.74 9.97
CA VAL A 74 8.90 4.45 10.19
C VAL A 74 8.09 4.86 8.95
N LEU A 75 7.57 3.87 8.22
CA LEU A 75 6.70 4.05 7.06
C LEU A 75 5.26 4.22 7.54
N VAL A 76 4.68 5.41 7.35
CA VAL A 76 3.37 5.79 7.87
C VAL A 76 2.26 5.51 6.85
N ASP A 77 2.37 6.09 5.66
CA ASP A 77 1.44 5.88 4.53
C ASP A 77 2.30 5.95 3.26
N ILE A 78 2.74 4.79 2.75
CA ILE A 78 3.51 4.69 1.51
C ILE A 78 2.65 3.97 0.46
N ARG A 79 2.14 4.74 -0.49
CA ARG A 79 1.07 4.26 -1.41
C ARG A 79 1.56 3.47 -2.60
N GLY A 80 2.87 3.43 -2.80
CA GLY A 80 3.50 2.79 -3.95
C GLY A 80 4.61 3.65 -4.53
N SER A 81 4.98 3.33 -5.76
CA SER A 81 6.09 3.94 -6.47
C SER A 81 5.73 4.26 -7.91
N PHE A 82 6.21 5.39 -8.42
CA PHE A 82 6.27 5.68 -9.86
C PHE A 82 7.53 5.10 -10.51
N ASP A 83 8.64 5.06 -9.76
CA ASP A 83 9.91 4.51 -10.22
C ASP A 83 10.31 3.30 -9.37
N GLN A 84 10.10 2.11 -9.94
CA GLN A 84 10.43 0.85 -9.27
C GLN A 84 11.95 0.64 -9.13
N GLN A 85 12.74 1.12 -10.09
CA GLN A 85 14.19 0.98 -10.01
C GLN A 85 14.73 1.81 -8.85
N ALA A 86 14.34 3.09 -8.77
CA ALA A 86 14.70 3.96 -7.65
C ALA A 86 14.24 3.37 -6.31
N THR A 87 13.06 2.75 -6.28
CA THR A 87 12.52 2.05 -5.10
C THR A 87 13.40 0.89 -4.63
N MET A 88 13.78 -0.01 -5.54
CA MET A 88 14.66 -1.13 -5.22
C MET A 88 16.07 -0.67 -4.83
N GLU A 89 16.58 0.38 -5.46
CA GLU A 89 17.86 0.99 -5.11
C GLU A 89 17.82 1.67 -3.73
N GLY A 90 16.71 2.33 -3.39
CA GLY A 90 16.43 2.91 -2.08
C GLY A 90 16.36 1.85 -0.98
N ALA A 91 15.64 0.75 -1.21
CA ALA A 91 15.61 -0.38 -0.29
C ALA A 91 17.00 -0.97 -0.04
N ARG A 92 17.82 -1.11 -1.09
CA ARG A 92 19.22 -1.53 -0.95
C ARG A 92 20.06 -0.51 -0.19
N LEU A 93 19.81 0.79 -0.37
CA LEU A 93 20.49 1.86 0.36
C LEU A 93 20.20 1.75 1.86
N ILE A 94 18.93 1.64 2.25
CA ILE A 94 18.48 1.42 3.64
C ILE A 94 19.26 0.25 4.26
N ARG A 95 19.28 -0.90 3.56
CA ARG A 95 19.98 -2.10 4.01
C ARG A 95 21.49 -1.89 4.15
N ARG A 96 22.12 -1.23 3.18
CA ARG A 96 23.58 -0.96 3.19
C ARG A 96 23.99 -0.07 4.36
N PHE A 97 23.14 0.87 4.76
CA PHE A 97 23.39 1.75 5.90
C PHE A 97 22.99 1.12 7.24
N GLY A 98 22.43 -0.09 7.23
CA GLY A 98 22.07 -0.82 8.45
C GLY A 98 20.84 -0.26 9.15
N LEU A 99 19.97 0.46 8.43
CA LEU A 99 18.76 1.03 8.99
C LEU A 99 17.67 -0.04 9.15
N ASN A 100 16.86 0.11 10.20
CA ASN A 100 15.66 -0.67 10.41
C ASN A 100 14.47 -0.03 9.70
N THR A 101 13.46 -0.84 9.41
CA THR A 101 12.18 -0.34 8.90
C THR A 101 11.04 -0.83 9.77
N GLN A 102 10.07 0.05 9.97
CA GLN A 102 8.84 -0.25 10.69
C GLN A 102 7.66 0.31 9.94
N ILE A 103 6.57 -0.44 9.82
CA ILE A 103 5.29 0.15 9.43
C ILE A 103 4.61 0.71 10.68
N ALA A 104 4.19 1.97 10.64
CA ALA A 104 3.50 2.60 11.76
C ALA A 104 2.22 1.84 12.15
N SER A 105 1.80 1.93 13.40
CA SER A 105 0.50 1.36 13.81
C SER A 105 -0.63 2.01 13.01
N THR A 106 -1.55 1.21 12.48
CA THR A 106 -2.61 1.62 11.53
C THR A 106 -2.12 2.29 10.24
N GLY A 107 -0.81 2.32 10.00
CA GLY A 107 -0.20 2.77 8.76
C GLY A 107 -0.28 1.71 7.67
N PHE A 108 0.17 2.03 6.46
CA PHE A 108 0.20 1.05 5.39
C PHE A 108 1.30 1.29 4.39
N VAL A 109 1.74 0.19 3.77
CA VAL A 109 2.65 0.19 2.63
C VAL A 109 2.04 -0.64 1.50
N LEU A 110 2.04 -0.09 0.30
CA LEU A 110 1.47 -0.74 -0.89
C LEU A 110 2.53 -0.83 -1.99
N SER A 111 2.49 -1.90 -2.79
CA SER A 111 3.29 -1.99 -4.02
C SER A 111 4.79 -1.76 -3.75
N GLY A 112 5.46 -0.85 -4.45
CA GLY A 112 6.85 -0.46 -4.16
C GLY A 112 7.11 0.02 -2.72
N GLY A 113 6.09 0.48 -1.98
CA GLY A 113 6.21 0.75 -0.54
C GLY A 113 6.52 -0.51 0.27
N VAL A 114 6.00 -1.67 -0.15
CA VAL A 114 6.40 -2.98 0.41
C VAL A 114 7.87 -3.20 0.13
N ASP A 115 8.34 -3.00 -1.11
CA ASP A 115 9.74 -3.21 -1.46
C ASP A 115 10.69 -2.30 -0.65
N LEU A 116 10.30 -1.04 -0.42
CA LEU A 116 11.05 -0.13 0.45
C LEU A 116 11.12 -0.63 1.90
N PHE A 117 10.00 -1.11 2.44
CA PHE A 117 9.94 -1.73 3.77
C PHE A 117 10.90 -2.92 3.88
N LEU A 118 11.03 -3.74 2.84
CA LEU A 118 11.93 -4.90 2.87
C LEU A 118 13.42 -4.53 2.94
N GLY A 119 13.77 -3.27 2.69
CA GLY A 119 15.13 -2.74 2.84
C GLY A 119 15.68 -2.78 4.27
N GLY A 120 14.83 -2.85 5.30
CA GLY A 120 15.27 -2.87 6.69
C GLY A 120 16.15 -4.07 7.03
N VAL A 121 17.19 -3.87 7.85
CA VAL A 121 17.94 -5.00 8.44
C VAL A 121 17.10 -5.75 9.47
N GLU A 122 16.34 -4.99 10.26
CA GLU A 122 15.22 -5.48 11.06
C GLU A 122 13.92 -4.83 10.57
N ARG A 123 12.84 -5.62 10.58
CA ARG A 123 11.55 -5.27 9.98
C ARG A 123 10.43 -5.54 10.96
N ALA A 124 9.73 -4.49 11.37
CA ALA A 124 8.62 -4.55 12.31
C ALA A 124 7.31 -4.02 11.70
N ILE A 125 6.17 -4.53 12.16
CA ILE A 125 4.85 -4.09 11.69
C ILE A 125 4.01 -3.67 12.89
N GLY A 126 3.58 -2.41 12.88
CA GLY A 126 2.71 -1.85 13.91
C GLY A 126 1.33 -2.49 13.93
N ALA A 127 0.66 -2.43 15.09
CA ALA A 127 -0.66 -3.02 15.25
C ALA A 127 -1.67 -2.40 14.27
N GLY A 128 -2.41 -3.24 13.56
CA GLY A 128 -3.41 -2.81 12.57
C GLY A 128 -2.84 -2.22 11.29
N ALA A 129 -1.52 -2.33 11.06
CA ALA A 129 -0.90 -1.89 9.82
C ALA A 129 -1.28 -2.78 8.63
N GLY A 130 -1.34 -2.20 7.44
CA GLY A 130 -1.66 -2.89 6.19
C GLY A 130 -0.44 -3.07 5.28
N VAL A 131 -0.25 -4.27 4.74
CA VAL A 131 0.74 -4.57 3.70
C VAL A 131 0.00 -5.03 2.46
N GLY A 132 0.06 -4.23 1.40
CA GLY A 132 -0.70 -4.46 0.17
C GLY A 132 0.19 -4.75 -1.03
N VAL A 133 -0.10 -5.83 -1.77
CA VAL A 133 0.62 -6.21 -2.98
C VAL A 133 -0.32 -6.30 -4.18
N HIS A 134 0.27 -6.17 -5.37
CA HIS A 134 -0.39 -6.40 -6.65
C HIS A 134 0.66 -6.62 -7.76
N ALA A 135 0.22 -7.11 -8.92
CA ALA A 135 1.05 -7.24 -10.11
C ALA A 135 1.48 -5.87 -10.62
N TRP A 136 2.75 -5.74 -11.03
CA TRP A 136 3.26 -4.49 -11.59
C TRP A 136 2.94 -4.33 -13.08
N SER A 137 2.93 -3.08 -13.53
CA SER A 137 2.73 -2.62 -14.90
C SER A 137 3.63 -1.40 -15.13
N ASP A 138 4.17 -1.25 -16.34
CA ASP A 138 4.96 -0.06 -16.70
C ASP A 138 4.07 1.17 -17.06
N GLY A 139 2.76 1.06 -16.83
CA GLY A 139 1.78 2.07 -17.26
C GLY A 139 1.46 2.01 -18.76
N THR A 140 2.03 1.06 -19.49
CA THR A 140 1.79 0.82 -20.91
C THR A 140 1.14 -0.56 -21.13
N LYS A 141 1.50 -1.25 -22.21
CA LYS A 141 1.03 -2.61 -22.49
C LYS A 141 1.87 -3.68 -21.78
N ILE A 142 3.00 -3.31 -21.17
CA ILE A 142 3.88 -4.24 -20.49
C ILE A 142 3.36 -4.42 -19.06
N LYS A 143 2.93 -5.65 -18.78
CA LYS A 143 2.47 -6.08 -17.46
C LYS A 143 3.19 -7.36 -17.11
N ALA A 144 3.46 -7.57 -15.83
CA ALA A 144 4.06 -8.81 -15.36
C ALA A 144 3.31 -10.06 -15.88
N ALA A 145 1.97 -10.02 -15.87
CA ALA A 145 1.11 -11.11 -16.31
C ALA A 145 1.18 -11.41 -17.83
N ASN A 146 1.71 -10.50 -18.63
CA ASN A 146 1.82 -10.66 -20.09
C ASN A 146 3.21 -11.13 -20.54
N LEU A 147 4.17 -11.21 -19.62
CA LEU A 147 5.54 -11.60 -19.92
C LEU A 147 5.73 -13.11 -19.82
N ASP A 148 6.72 -13.61 -20.56
CA ASP A 148 7.16 -15.00 -20.41
C ASP A 148 7.77 -15.15 -19.01
N PRO A 149 7.46 -16.21 -18.23
CA PRO A 149 8.07 -16.43 -16.92
C PRO A 149 9.60 -16.44 -16.92
N MET A 150 10.24 -16.70 -18.08
CA MET A 150 11.69 -16.65 -18.27
C MET A 150 12.22 -15.27 -18.70
N ASP A 151 11.36 -14.25 -18.79
CA ASP A 151 11.78 -12.88 -19.07
C ASP A 151 12.75 -12.39 -17.97
N PRO A 152 13.90 -11.81 -18.34
CA PRO A 152 14.92 -11.38 -17.38
C PRO A 152 14.41 -10.37 -16.35
N VAL A 153 13.32 -9.65 -16.62
CA VAL A 153 12.74 -8.74 -15.62
C VAL A 153 12.31 -9.49 -14.36
N HIS A 154 11.74 -10.69 -14.49
CA HIS A 154 11.33 -11.51 -13.35
C HIS A 154 12.53 -11.87 -12.47
N ALA A 155 13.66 -12.23 -13.10
CA ALA A 155 14.89 -12.51 -12.39
C ALA A 155 15.42 -11.30 -11.59
N ALA A 156 15.24 -10.07 -12.09
CA ALA A 156 15.65 -8.85 -11.38
C ALA A 156 14.86 -8.66 -10.08
N TYR A 157 13.54 -8.87 -10.09
CA TYR A 157 12.71 -8.82 -8.88
C TYR A 157 13.00 -9.97 -7.93
N VAL A 158 13.11 -11.20 -8.45
CA VAL A 158 13.44 -12.37 -7.62
C VAL A 158 14.77 -12.16 -6.90
N ASN A 159 15.81 -11.71 -7.59
CA ASN A 159 17.10 -11.41 -6.98
C ASN A 159 16.97 -10.34 -5.89
N PHE A 160 16.20 -9.28 -6.14
CA PHE A 160 15.94 -8.26 -5.13
C PHE A 160 15.27 -8.82 -3.87
N TYR A 161 14.21 -9.61 -4.00
CA TYR A 161 13.57 -10.22 -2.82
C TYR A 161 14.55 -11.12 -2.05
N LEU A 162 15.34 -11.93 -2.76
CA LEU A 162 16.36 -12.77 -2.14
C LEU A 162 17.44 -11.95 -1.40
N GLU A 163 17.87 -10.81 -1.96
CA GLU A 163 18.79 -9.88 -1.28
C GLU A 163 18.21 -9.31 0.03
N MET A 164 16.88 -9.13 0.10
CA MET A 164 16.16 -8.68 1.28
C MET A 164 15.81 -9.81 2.26
N GLY A 165 16.23 -11.05 1.98
CA GLY A 165 15.90 -12.22 2.81
C GLY A 165 14.45 -12.66 2.69
N VAL A 166 13.80 -12.33 1.58
CA VAL A 166 12.43 -12.74 1.24
C VAL A 166 12.50 -13.87 0.20
N PRO A 167 11.73 -14.95 0.38
CA PRO A 167 11.80 -16.11 -0.50
C PRO A 167 11.20 -15.80 -1.87
N GLU A 168 11.78 -16.39 -2.92
CA GLU A 168 11.36 -16.21 -4.33
C GLU A 168 9.85 -16.32 -4.53
N ARG A 169 9.19 -17.28 -3.86
CA ARG A 169 7.73 -17.48 -3.99
C ARG A 169 6.88 -16.25 -3.65
N PHE A 170 7.41 -15.30 -2.88
CA PHE A 170 6.72 -14.05 -2.60
C PHE A 170 6.51 -13.21 -3.86
N TYR A 171 7.48 -13.19 -4.77
CA TYR A 171 7.35 -12.46 -6.03
C TYR A 171 6.21 -13.01 -6.88
N TRP A 172 6.19 -14.33 -7.07
CA TRP A 172 5.14 -14.96 -7.87
C TRP A 172 3.77 -14.81 -7.22
N PHE A 173 3.70 -14.94 -5.90
CA PHE A 173 2.49 -14.64 -5.15
C PHE A 173 2.00 -13.21 -5.36
N SER A 174 2.87 -12.19 -5.30
CA SER A 174 2.45 -10.79 -5.44
C SER A 174 1.85 -10.51 -6.83
N LEU A 175 2.35 -11.17 -7.88
CA LEU A 175 1.80 -11.09 -9.23
C LEU A 175 0.42 -11.77 -9.37
N GLU A 176 0.21 -12.87 -8.64
CA GLU A 176 -1.04 -13.65 -8.71
C GLU A 176 -2.15 -13.08 -7.80
N ALA A 177 -1.76 -12.49 -6.67
CA ALA A 177 -2.66 -12.08 -5.60
C ALA A 177 -3.68 -11.01 -6.03
N ALA A 178 -3.25 -10.04 -6.84
CA ALA A 178 -4.11 -9.03 -7.43
C ALA A 178 -3.53 -8.49 -8.75
N PRO A 179 -4.39 -8.15 -9.75
CA PRO A 179 -3.97 -7.36 -10.90
C PRO A 179 -3.57 -5.93 -10.48
N GLU A 180 -2.93 -5.19 -11.38
CA GLU A 180 -2.35 -3.88 -11.11
C GLU A 180 -3.33 -2.79 -10.64
N ASP A 181 -4.62 -2.97 -10.89
CA ASP A 181 -5.69 -2.03 -10.54
C ASP A 181 -6.42 -2.39 -9.22
N ARG A 182 -5.92 -3.40 -8.49
CA ARG A 182 -6.44 -3.84 -7.20
C ARG A 182 -5.31 -4.05 -6.20
N VAL A 183 -5.67 -4.15 -4.93
CA VAL A 183 -4.71 -4.46 -3.86
C VAL A 183 -5.15 -5.71 -3.13
N TYR A 184 -4.22 -6.64 -2.95
CA TYR A 184 -4.35 -7.75 -2.03
C TYR A 184 -3.62 -7.41 -0.72
N PHE A 185 -4.34 -7.35 0.39
CA PHE A 185 -3.74 -7.13 1.70
C PHE A 185 -3.37 -8.46 2.34
N LEU A 186 -2.11 -8.59 2.76
CA LEU A 186 -1.60 -9.80 3.38
C LEU A 186 -2.20 -10.00 4.78
N SER A 187 -2.45 -11.26 5.12
CA SER A 187 -2.70 -11.66 6.51
C SER A 187 -1.39 -11.68 7.31
N PRO A 188 -1.46 -11.60 8.66
CA PRO A 188 -0.28 -11.80 9.51
C PRO A 188 0.46 -13.10 9.21
N GLU A 189 -0.27 -14.19 8.99
CA GLU A 189 0.30 -15.51 8.67
C GLU A 189 1.09 -15.49 7.36
N GLU A 190 0.59 -14.82 6.32
CA GLU A 190 1.31 -14.66 5.05
C GLU A 190 2.57 -13.80 5.23
N MET A 191 2.49 -12.71 6.00
CA MET A 191 3.65 -11.85 6.27
C MET A 191 4.77 -12.62 7.00
N TYR A 192 4.42 -13.52 7.93
CA TYR A 192 5.39 -14.40 8.58
C TYR A 192 5.90 -15.51 7.64
N ASP A 193 5.02 -16.15 6.88
CA ASP A 193 5.40 -17.21 5.93
C ASP A 193 6.42 -16.68 4.92
N TYR A 194 6.13 -15.55 4.27
CA TYR A 194 7.01 -14.88 3.32
C TYR A 194 8.18 -14.12 3.97
N GLN A 195 8.37 -14.22 5.29
CA GLN A 195 9.50 -13.60 5.98
C GLN A 195 9.60 -12.09 5.71
N LEU A 196 8.46 -11.38 5.68
CA LEU A 196 8.46 -9.92 5.54
C LEU A 196 8.81 -9.22 6.86
N VAL A 197 8.58 -9.91 7.98
CA VAL A 197 8.79 -9.43 9.34
C VAL A 197 9.91 -10.21 10.00
N THR A 198 10.77 -9.54 10.76
CA THR A 198 11.88 -10.17 11.50
C THR A 198 11.86 -9.89 13.00
N GLN A 199 10.91 -9.07 13.48
CA GLN A 199 10.66 -8.79 14.89
C GLN A 199 9.21 -9.10 15.31
#